data_AF-A0AAN9LLX8-F1
#
_entry.id   AF-A0AAN9LLX8-F1
#
_cell.length_a   1.000
_cell.length_b   1.000
_cell.length_c   1.000
_cell.angle_alpha   90.00
_cell.angle_beta   90.00
_cell.angle_gamma   90.00
#
_symmetry.space_group_name_H-M   'P 1'
#
loop_
_entity.id
_entity.type
_entity.pdbx_description
1 polymer ?
#
loop_
_entity_poly.entity_id
_entity_poly.type
_entity_poly.pdbx_seq_one_letter_code
_entity_poly.pdbx_strand_id
1 'polypeptide(L)'
;MAYQTPDRDSGSDPKTPTRLYNPYKDLEVPIRNLYQLPTSPEYLFVEEARRKRRSWGENLTFYTGCGYLAGAVGGAASGLVEGVKSFETGDTAKLRINRVLNSSGHAGRAWGNRLGVIGLLYAGIESGIVAARDTDDVWNSVAAGLGTGALYRAARGVRSAAVAGAVGGVVVGVAVTAKQALKRYVPI
;
A
#
# COMPACT_ATOMS: atom_id res chain seq x y z
N MET A 1 34.77 -44.54 -24.76
CA MET A 1 33.35 -44.86 -24.52
C MET A 1 32.74 -43.65 -23.82
N ALA A 2 32.04 -42.80 -24.57
CA ALA A 2 31.41 -41.61 -24.03
C ALA A 2 30.10 -42.01 -23.33
N TYR A 3 29.97 -41.67 -22.05
CA TYR A 3 28.76 -41.90 -21.26
C TYR A 3 27.68 -40.95 -21.79
N GLN A 4 26.74 -41.46 -22.60
CA GLN A 4 25.52 -40.74 -22.96
C GLN A 4 24.57 -40.80 -21.77
N THR A 5 24.56 -39.74 -20.96
CA THR A 5 23.48 -39.52 -19.99
C THR A 5 22.20 -39.24 -20.79
N PRO A 6 21.12 -40.02 -20.61
CA PRO A 6 19.86 -39.70 -21.24
C PRO A 6 19.34 -38.39 -20.62
N ASP A 7 19.14 -37.37 -21.44
CA ASP A 7 18.40 -36.18 -21.04
C ASP A 7 16.99 -36.62 -20.65
N ARG A 8 16.78 -36.77 -19.34
CA ARG A 8 15.45 -36.95 -18.78
C ARG A 8 14.73 -35.62 -19.01
N ASP A 9 13.83 -35.60 -20.00
CA ASP A 9 12.78 -34.60 -20.12
C ASP A 9 11.89 -34.70 -18.86
N SER A 10 12.35 -34.12 -17.76
CA SER A 10 11.54 -33.86 -16.58
C SER A 10 10.52 -32.80 -17.01
N GLY A 11 9.30 -33.26 -17.29
CA GLY A 11 8.21 -32.47 -17.87
C GLY A 11 8.12 -31.06 -17.32
N SER A 12 8.58 -30.10 -18.13
CA SER A 12 8.30 -28.69 -17.91
C SER A 12 6.86 -28.45 -18.33
N ASP A 13 6.00 -28.16 -17.35
CA ASP A 13 4.62 -27.74 -17.59
C ASP A 13 4.67 -26.47 -18.48
N PRO A 14 4.14 -26.49 -19.72
CA PRO A 14 4.36 -25.44 -20.73
C PRO A 14 3.77 -24.06 -20.38
N LYS A 15 3.22 -23.90 -19.17
CA LYS A 15 2.57 -22.70 -18.67
C LYS A 15 3.47 -21.82 -17.79
N THR A 16 4.68 -22.26 -17.44
CA THR A 16 5.56 -21.47 -16.57
C THR A 16 6.56 -20.67 -17.41
N PRO A 17 6.49 -19.32 -17.44
CA PRO A 17 7.46 -18.52 -18.17
C PRO A 17 8.86 -18.70 -17.57
N THR A 18 9.80 -19.25 -18.34
CA THR A 18 11.20 -19.42 -17.95
C THR A 18 12.10 -18.44 -18.71
N ARG A 19 13.18 -17.98 -18.07
CA ARG A 19 14.23 -17.17 -18.68
C ARG A 19 15.47 -18.04 -18.84
N LEU A 20 15.91 -18.23 -20.07
CA LEU A 20 17.14 -18.94 -20.37
C LEU A 20 18.35 -18.05 -20.02
N TYR A 21 19.10 -18.42 -18.99
CA TYR A 21 20.37 -17.78 -18.61
C TYR A 21 21.51 -18.78 -18.80
N ASN A 22 22.09 -18.82 -20.00
CA ASN A 22 23.19 -19.73 -20.33
C ASN A 22 24.53 -18.96 -20.47
N PRO A 23 25.41 -18.97 -19.45
CA PRO A 23 26.72 -18.29 -19.51
C PRO A 23 27.75 -19.01 -20.39
N TYR A 24 27.49 -20.25 -20.82
CA TYR A 24 28.39 -21.05 -21.65
C TYR A 24 27.81 -21.34 -23.03
N LYS A 25 27.03 -20.41 -23.59
CA LYS A 25 26.38 -20.57 -24.89
C LYS A 25 27.36 -20.95 -26.02
N ASP A 26 28.60 -20.51 -25.90
CA ASP A 26 29.66 -20.74 -26.89
C ASP A 26 30.39 -22.09 -26.71
N LEU A 27 30.14 -22.80 -25.60
CA LEU A 27 30.58 -24.17 -25.40
C LEU A 27 29.37 -25.10 -25.62
N GLU A 28 29.48 -26.06 -26.54
CA GLU A 28 28.43 -27.05 -26.82
C GLU A 28 28.30 -28.06 -25.67
N VAL A 29 27.81 -27.59 -24.52
CA VAL A 29 27.54 -28.43 -23.35
C VAL A 29 26.15 -29.06 -23.44
N PRO A 30 26.00 -30.35 -23.10
CA PRO A 30 24.73 -31.06 -23.17
C PRO A 30 23.71 -30.61 -22.10
N ILE A 31 24.13 -29.84 -21.09
CA ILE A 31 23.33 -29.52 -19.88
C ILE A 31 22.53 -28.21 -20.01
N ARG A 32 21.69 -28.08 -21.05
CA ARG A 32 20.94 -26.83 -21.32
C ARG A 32 19.76 -26.56 -20.37
N ASN A 33 19.20 -27.60 -19.76
CA ASN A 33 17.99 -27.50 -18.93
C ASN A 33 18.22 -26.81 -17.57
N LEU A 34 19.43 -26.89 -17.02
CA LEU A 34 19.80 -26.22 -15.75
C LEU A 34 19.77 -24.69 -15.83
N TYR A 35 19.79 -24.14 -17.03
CA TYR A 35 19.85 -22.71 -17.30
C TYR A 35 18.47 -22.08 -17.56
N GLN A 36 17.40 -22.88 -17.51
CA GLN A 36 16.03 -22.38 -17.63
C GLN A 36 15.54 -21.95 -16.26
N LEU A 37 15.82 -20.70 -15.88
CA LEU A 37 15.38 -20.18 -14.58
C LEU A 37 13.89 -19.82 -14.64
N PRO A 38 13.09 -20.20 -13.63
CA PRO A 38 11.73 -19.68 -13.48
C PRO A 38 11.76 -18.14 -13.41
N THR A 39 10.86 -17.46 -14.13
CA THR A 39 10.72 -16.00 -13.99
C THR A 39 9.93 -15.59 -12.76
N SER A 40 9.27 -16.54 -12.10
CA SER A 40 8.62 -16.35 -10.80
C SER A 40 9.65 -16.38 -9.68
N PRO A 41 9.49 -15.55 -8.63
CA PRO A 41 10.33 -15.63 -7.43
C PRO A 41 10.24 -17.03 -6.83
N GLU A 42 11.39 -17.66 -6.60
CA GLU A 42 11.49 -18.95 -5.93
C GLU A 42 11.53 -18.69 -4.42
N TYR A 43 10.47 -19.09 -3.73
CA TYR A 43 10.36 -18.93 -2.29
C TYR A 43 11.05 -20.09 -1.60
N LEU A 44 11.92 -19.79 -0.64
CA LEU A 44 12.58 -20.80 0.18
C LEU A 44 11.59 -21.49 1.13
N PHE A 45 10.50 -20.82 1.48
CA PHE A 45 9.47 -21.32 2.38
C PHE A 45 8.14 -21.45 1.65
N VAL A 46 7.50 -22.61 1.80
CA VAL A 46 6.18 -22.88 1.21
C VAL A 46 5.14 -21.90 1.78
N GLU A 47 5.32 -21.46 3.02
CA GLU A 47 4.50 -20.46 3.71
C GLU A 47 4.59 -19.08 3.05
N GLU A 48 5.77 -18.67 2.60
CA GLU A 48 5.99 -17.41 1.87
C GLU A 48 5.46 -17.49 0.45
N ALA A 49 5.63 -18.64 -0.22
CA ALA A 49 5.02 -18.90 -1.53
C ALA A 49 3.49 -18.81 -1.47
N ARG A 50 2.91 -19.26 -0.36
CA ARG A 50 1.45 -19.25 -0.13
C ARG A 50 0.95 -17.86 0.28
N ARG A 51 1.76 -17.10 1.05
CA ARG A 51 1.46 -15.71 1.40
C ARG A 51 1.94 -14.75 0.31
N LYS A 52 1.13 -14.58 -0.74
CA LYS A 52 1.23 -13.45 -1.70
C LYS A 52 0.97 -12.07 -1.07
N ARG A 53 0.95 -11.95 0.26
CA ARG A 53 0.48 -10.76 0.98
C ARG A 53 1.59 -10.21 1.88
N ARG A 54 1.64 -8.88 1.95
CA ARG A 54 2.55 -8.11 2.80
C ARG A 54 2.25 -8.41 4.28
N SER A 55 3.29 -8.52 5.11
CA SER A 55 3.13 -8.88 6.52
C SER A 55 2.34 -7.81 7.30
N TRP A 56 1.79 -8.20 8.46
CA TRP A 56 0.99 -7.30 9.31
C TRP A 56 1.71 -5.98 9.61
N GLY A 57 2.98 -6.04 10.03
CA GLY A 57 3.78 -4.86 10.37
C GLY A 57 4.14 -4.02 9.14
N GLU A 58 4.34 -4.66 8.00
CA GLU A 58 4.60 -3.95 6.75
C GLU A 58 3.35 -3.22 6.24
N ASN A 59 2.15 -3.78 6.39
CA ASN A 59 0.90 -3.07 6.07
C ASN A 59 0.70 -1.89 7.01
N LEU A 60 0.93 -2.08 8.30
CA LEU A 60 0.80 -1.02 9.29
C LEU A 60 1.72 0.16 8.99
N THR A 61 3.01 -0.09 8.79
CA THR A 61 4.00 0.96 8.47
C THR A 61 3.75 1.61 7.11
N PHE A 62 3.30 0.83 6.12
CA PHE A 62 2.98 1.35 4.80
C PHE A 62 1.76 2.28 4.82
N TYR A 63 0.62 1.84 5.35
CA TYR A 63 -0.59 2.67 5.37
C TYR A 63 -0.44 3.89 6.27
N THR A 64 0.25 3.76 7.40
CA THR A 64 0.53 4.89 8.30
C THR A 64 1.48 5.90 7.67
N GLY A 65 2.57 5.43 7.06
CA GLY A 65 3.55 6.28 6.39
C GLY A 65 2.93 7.01 5.21
N CYS A 66 2.23 6.29 4.33
CA CYS A 66 1.52 6.89 3.20
C CYS A 66 0.44 7.88 3.67
N GLY A 67 -0.35 7.53 4.69
CA GLY A 67 -1.37 8.41 5.26
C GLY A 67 -0.78 9.67 5.88
N TYR A 68 0.32 9.54 6.63
CA TYR A 68 1.03 10.67 7.22
C TYR A 68 1.60 11.60 6.15
N LEU A 69 2.31 11.06 5.16
CA LEU A 69 2.92 11.85 4.10
C LEU A 69 1.87 12.52 3.22
N ALA A 70 0.81 11.80 2.82
CA ALA A 70 -0.29 12.38 2.04
C ALA A 70 -0.98 13.50 2.82
N GLY A 71 -1.22 13.29 4.12
CA GLY A 71 -1.80 14.31 4.99
C GLY A 71 -0.89 15.50 5.23
N ALA A 72 0.42 15.27 5.37
CA ALA A 72 1.40 16.33 5.56
C ALA A 72 1.53 17.20 4.32
N VAL A 73 1.61 16.60 3.12
CA VAL A 73 1.68 17.33 1.86
C VAL A 73 0.38 18.12 1.62
N GLY A 74 -0.78 17.48 1.78
CA GLY A 74 -2.08 18.15 1.62
C GLY A 74 -2.28 19.29 2.62
N GLY A 75 -1.96 19.06 3.90
CA GLY A 75 -2.05 20.07 4.95
C GLY A 75 -1.05 21.21 4.78
N ALA A 76 0.16 20.92 4.32
CA ALA A 76 1.15 21.95 4.02
C ALA A 76 0.72 22.82 2.84
N ALA A 77 0.14 22.22 1.79
CA ALA A 77 -0.41 22.95 0.67
C ALA A 77 -1.56 23.88 1.10
N SER A 78 -2.51 23.39 1.91
CA SER A 78 -3.59 24.23 2.43
C SER A 78 -3.06 25.34 3.34
N GLY A 79 -2.11 25.03 4.22
CA GLY A 79 -1.50 26.00 5.13
C GLY A 79 -0.65 27.05 4.39
N LEU A 80 -0.05 26.70 3.25
CA LEU A 80 0.65 27.66 2.40
C LEU A 80 -0.33 28.66 1.78
N VAL A 81 -1.46 28.17 1.25
CA VAL A 81 -2.50 29.06 0.69
C VAL A 81 -3.04 30.01 1.77
N GLU A 82 -3.26 29.52 2.97
CA GLU A 82 -3.73 30.32 4.10
C GLU A 82 -2.67 31.31 4.61
N GLY A 83 -1.40 30.90 4.60
CA GLY A 83 -0.25 31.75 4.90
C GLY A 83 -0.06 32.89 3.90
N VAL A 84 -0.34 32.66 2.61
CA VAL A 84 -0.28 33.68 1.56
C VAL A 84 -1.47 34.62 1.63
N LYS A 85 -2.67 34.11 1.92
CA LYS A 85 -3.88 34.93 2.06
C LYS A 85 -3.85 35.85 3.27
N SER A 86 -3.06 35.52 4.29
CA SER A 86 -2.94 36.28 5.53
C SER A 86 -1.85 37.36 5.48
N PHE A 87 -1.37 37.76 4.29
CA PHE A 87 -0.42 38.88 4.16
C PHE A 87 -1.08 40.22 4.42
N GLU A 88 -0.44 41.06 5.23
CA GLU A 88 -0.91 42.41 5.54
C GLU A 88 -0.15 43.46 4.72
N THR A 89 -0.82 44.59 4.46
CA THR A 89 -0.23 45.72 3.71
C THR A 89 0.78 46.42 4.60
N GLY A 90 2.08 46.20 4.35
CA GLY A 90 3.17 46.71 5.17
C GLY A 90 4.15 45.62 5.65
N ASP A 91 3.82 44.33 5.46
CA ASP A 91 4.70 43.25 5.88
C ASP A 91 6.01 43.21 5.06
N THR A 92 7.14 43.23 5.77
CA THR A 92 8.47 42.93 5.19
C THR A 92 8.50 41.50 4.65
N ALA A 93 9.27 41.27 3.58
CA ALA A 93 9.44 39.94 2.98
C ALA A 93 9.80 38.83 4.00
N LYS A 94 10.58 39.16 5.03
CA LYS A 94 10.93 38.24 6.14
C LYS A 94 9.71 37.80 6.96
N LEU A 95 8.77 38.71 7.25
CA LEU A 95 7.55 38.40 8.01
C LEU A 95 6.61 37.52 7.19
N ARG A 96 6.47 37.80 5.89
CA ARG A 96 5.68 36.99 4.96
C ARG A 96 6.17 35.55 4.88
N ILE A 97 7.49 35.37 4.71
CA ILE A 97 8.12 34.04 4.65
C ILE A 97 7.90 33.28 5.96
N ASN A 98 8.12 33.92 7.11
CA ASN A 98 7.92 33.28 8.41
C ASN A 98 6.45 32.86 8.62
N ARG A 99 5.49 33.71 8.25
CA ARG A 99 4.06 33.39 8.35
C ARG A 99 3.68 32.20 7.47
N VAL A 100 4.16 32.14 6.21
CA VAL A 100 3.91 31.00 5.31
C VAL A 100 4.53 29.71 5.87
N LEU A 101 5.77 29.76 6.33
CA LEU A 101 6.44 28.58 6.87
C LEU A 101 5.75 28.07 8.15
N ASN A 102 5.33 28.98 9.04
CA ASN A 102 4.66 28.60 10.27
C ASN A 102 3.27 28.01 10.00
N SER A 103 2.49 28.63 9.11
CA SER A 103 1.14 28.16 8.74
C SER A 103 1.18 26.83 7.98
N SER A 104 2.02 26.71 6.95
CA SER A 104 2.20 25.47 6.19
C SER A 104 2.76 24.33 7.05
N GLY A 105 3.79 24.59 7.85
CA GLY A 105 4.39 23.58 8.73
C GLY A 105 3.43 23.09 9.81
N HIS A 106 2.69 24.01 10.45
CA HIS A 106 1.72 23.64 11.47
C HIS A 106 0.55 22.84 10.88
N ALA A 107 -0.02 23.29 9.77
CA ALA A 107 -1.11 22.59 9.08
C ALA A 107 -0.66 21.22 8.55
N GLY A 108 0.52 21.14 7.94
CA GLY A 108 1.10 19.87 7.48
C GLY A 108 1.26 18.87 8.61
N ARG A 109 1.87 19.26 9.74
CA ARG A 109 2.03 18.36 10.88
C ARG A 109 0.69 17.93 11.50
N ALA A 110 -0.27 18.86 11.61
CA ALA A 110 -1.59 18.57 12.18
C ALA A 110 -2.37 17.58 11.30
N TRP A 111 -2.41 17.79 9.98
CA TRP A 111 -3.10 16.91 9.04
C TRP A 111 -2.38 15.57 8.85
N GLY A 112 -1.05 15.59 8.79
CA GLY A 112 -0.23 14.37 8.74
C GLY A 112 -0.49 13.45 9.93
N ASN A 113 -0.45 13.99 11.15
CA ASN A 113 -0.76 13.21 12.37
C ASN A 113 -2.17 12.62 12.33
N ARG A 114 -3.19 13.41 11.93
CA ARG A 114 -4.58 12.93 11.87
C ARG A 114 -4.76 11.79 10.87
N LEU A 115 -4.26 11.97 9.64
CA LEU A 115 -4.40 10.97 8.58
C LEU A 115 -3.49 9.75 8.80
N GLY A 116 -2.31 9.93 9.39
CA GLY A 116 -1.45 8.83 9.82
C GLY A 116 -2.11 7.94 10.88
N VAL A 117 -2.79 8.53 11.88
CA VAL A 117 -3.55 7.76 12.89
C VAL A 117 -4.73 7.03 12.25
N ILE A 118 -5.46 7.66 11.32
CA ILE A 118 -6.54 6.98 10.59
C ILE A 118 -5.98 5.78 9.80
N GLY A 119 -4.85 5.95 9.11
CA GLY A 119 -4.16 4.87 8.42
C GLY A 119 -3.70 3.74 9.36
N LEU A 120 -3.21 4.07 10.56
CA LEU A 120 -2.85 3.11 11.60
C LEU A 120 -4.06 2.26 12.02
N LEU A 121 -5.16 2.94 12.33
CA LEU A 121 -6.38 2.30 12.78
C LEU A 121 -6.99 1.41 11.69
N TYR A 122 -6.95 1.87 10.43
CA TYR A 122 -7.40 1.06 9.30
C TYR A 122 -6.56 -0.20 9.14
N ALA A 123 -5.23 -0.06 9.08
CA ALA A 123 -4.33 -1.20 8.93
C ALA A 123 -4.42 -2.18 10.11
N GLY A 124 -4.59 -1.68 11.33
CA GLY A 124 -4.77 -2.50 12.52
C GLY A 124 -6.07 -3.31 12.50
N ILE A 125 -7.18 -2.66 12.15
CA ILE A 125 -8.50 -3.32 12.09
C ILE A 125 -8.55 -4.28 10.90
N GLU A 126 -8.10 -3.87 9.71
CA GLU A 126 -8.06 -4.72 8.52
C GLU A 126 -7.22 -5.97 8.79
N SER A 127 -5.99 -5.80 9.29
CA SER A 127 -5.12 -6.94 9.54
C SER A 127 -5.61 -7.84 10.69
N GLY A 128 -6.32 -7.28 11.68
CA GLY A 128 -6.97 -8.06 12.74
C GLY A 128 -8.15 -8.90 12.22
N ILE A 129 -8.97 -8.34 11.33
CA ILE A 129 -10.07 -9.07 10.69
C ILE A 129 -9.52 -10.17 9.78
N VAL A 130 -8.46 -9.90 9.03
CA VAL A 130 -7.80 -10.88 8.16
C VAL A 130 -7.19 -12.01 8.99
N ALA A 131 -6.53 -11.71 10.11
CA ALA A 131 -6.00 -12.74 11.00
C ALA A 131 -7.10 -13.63 11.61
N ALA A 132 -8.31 -13.10 11.79
CA ALA A 132 -9.44 -13.86 12.33
C ALA A 132 -10.24 -14.66 11.28
N ARG A 133 -10.31 -14.19 10.03
CA ARG A 133 -11.15 -14.79 8.97
C ARG A 133 -10.38 -15.45 7.82
N ASP A 134 -9.07 -15.26 7.71
CA ASP A 134 -8.18 -15.74 6.63
C ASP A 134 -8.65 -15.42 5.19
N THR A 135 -9.66 -14.55 5.03
CA THR A 135 -10.22 -14.10 3.75
C THR A 135 -9.97 -12.61 3.55
N ASP A 136 -9.64 -12.20 2.31
CA ASP A 136 -9.61 -10.78 1.90
C ASP A 136 -10.81 -10.52 1.00
N ASP A 137 -11.94 -10.19 1.62
CA ASP A 137 -13.15 -9.80 0.91
C ASP A 137 -13.38 -8.29 1.00
N VAL A 138 -14.10 -7.75 0.00
CA VAL A 138 -14.55 -6.34 -0.03
C VAL A 138 -15.25 -5.94 1.28
N TRP A 139 -15.98 -6.88 1.88
CA TRP A 139 -16.65 -6.71 3.16
C TRP A 139 -15.69 -6.45 4.33
N ASN A 140 -14.49 -7.04 4.33
CA ASN A 140 -13.50 -6.81 5.38
C ASN A 140 -12.94 -5.38 5.30
N SER A 141 -12.64 -4.89 4.09
CA SER A 141 -12.18 -3.51 3.91
C SER A 141 -13.28 -2.50 4.29
N VAL A 142 -14.54 -2.74 3.90
CA VAL A 142 -15.66 -1.87 4.29
C VAL A 142 -15.91 -1.90 5.80
N ALA A 143 -15.88 -3.07 6.43
CA ALA A 143 -16.00 -3.20 7.89
C ALA A 143 -14.84 -2.52 8.61
N ALA A 144 -13.61 -2.63 8.10
CA ALA A 144 -12.46 -1.92 8.62
C ALA A 144 -12.63 -0.41 8.48
N GLY A 145 -13.09 0.10 7.33
CA GLY A 145 -13.37 1.53 7.12
C GLY A 145 -14.43 2.09 8.07
N LEU A 146 -15.53 1.34 8.28
CA LEU A 146 -16.57 1.67 9.26
C LEU A 146 -15.99 1.69 10.69
N GLY A 147 -15.24 0.65 11.06
CA GLY A 147 -14.62 0.50 12.37
C GLY A 147 -13.61 1.61 12.67
N THR A 148 -12.75 1.94 11.70
CA THR A 148 -11.77 3.02 11.82
C THR A 148 -12.44 4.37 12.03
N GLY A 149 -13.47 4.68 11.23
CA GLY A 149 -14.19 5.95 11.35
C GLY A 149 -14.91 6.06 12.71
N ALA A 150 -15.55 4.99 13.15
CA ALA A 150 -16.23 4.95 14.45
C ALA A 150 -15.23 5.08 15.60
N LEU A 151 -14.13 4.32 15.57
CA LEU A 151 -13.11 4.30 16.62
C LEU A 151 -12.36 5.63 16.72
N TYR A 152 -11.98 6.22 15.59
CA TYR A 152 -11.28 7.51 15.56
C TYR A 152 -12.09 8.63 16.23
N ARG A 153 -13.41 8.60 16.10
CA ARG A 153 -14.30 9.64 16.65
C ARG A 153 -15.08 9.22 17.89
N ALA A 154 -14.87 8.00 18.40
CA ALA A 154 -15.54 7.46 19.58
C ALA A 154 -15.38 8.39 20.80
N ALA A 155 -14.18 8.94 21.00
CA ALA A 155 -13.87 9.85 22.11
C ALA A 155 -14.65 11.18 22.06
N ARG A 156 -15.30 11.52 20.95
CA ARG A 156 -16.08 12.77 20.78
C ARG A 156 -17.60 12.54 20.89
N GLY A 157 -18.01 11.31 21.20
CA GLY A 157 -19.41 10.93 21.45
C GLY A 157 -20.01 10.03 20.38
N VAL A 158 -21.06 9.30 20.76
CA VAL A 158 -21.66 8.20 19.98
C VAL A 158 -22.20 8.67 18.62
N ARG A 159 -22.81 9.86 18.56
CA ARG A 159 -23.30 10.46 17.29
C ARG A 159 -22.15 10.75 16.32
N SER A 160 -21.04 11.25 16.82
CA SER A 160 -19.87 11.54 15.99
C SER A 160 -19.18 10.26 15.51
N ALA A 161 -19.17 9.21 16.33
CA ALA A 161 -18.67 7.89 15.96
C ALA A 161 -19.52 7.28 14.83
N ALA A 162 -20.85 7.33 14.95
CA ALA A 162 -21.74 6.80 13.92
C ALA A 162 -21.56 7.50 12.57
N VAL A 163 -21.49 8.84 12.57
CA VAL A 163 -21.28 9.62 11.33
C VAL A 163 -19.90 9.37 10.74
N ALA A 164 -18.85 9.36 11.57
CA ALA A 164 -17.49 9.12 11.10
C ALA A 164 -17.30 7.69 10.59
N GLY A 165 -17.93 6.72 11.25
CA GLY A 165 -18.01 5.33 10.77
C GLY A 165 -18.65 5.28 9.39
N ALA A 166 -19.86 5.80 9.23
CA ALA A 166 -20.56 5.81 7.95
C ALA A 166 -19.74 6.46 6.83
N VAL A 167 -19.12 7.61 7.08
CA VAL A 167 -18.23 8.28 6.12
C VAL A 167 -17.03 7.41 5.77
N GLY A 168 -16.38 6.80 6.77
CA GLY A 168 -15.26 5.87 6.56
C GLY A 168 -15.65 4.66 5.70
N GLY A 169 -16.82 4.07 5.96
CA GLY A 169 -17.35 2.95 5.16
C GLY A 169 -17.65 3.34 3.71
N VAL A 170 -18.27 4.50 3.48
CA VAL A 170 -18.55 5.01 2.13
C VAL A 170 -17.25 5.24 1.35
N VAL A 171 -16.27 5.91 1.97
CA VAL A 171 -14.97 6.18 1.33
C VAL A 171 -14.28 4.89 0.92
N VAL A 172 -14.24 3.89 1.79
CA VAL A 172 -13.62 2.59 1.46
C VAL A 172 -14.44 1.84 0.43
N GLY A 173 -15.78 1.87 0.51
CA GLY A 173 -16.66 1.27 -0.50
C GLY A 173 -16.43 1.84 -1.90
N VAL A 174 -16.27 3.15 -2.03
CA VAL A 174 -15.93 3.82 -3.30
C VAL A 174 -14.52 3.41 -3.77
N ALA A 175 -13.54 3.35 -2.86
CA ALA A 175 -12.18 2.94 -3.23
C ALA A 175 -12.11 1.50 -3.75
N VAL A 176 -12.85 0.58 -3.12
CA VAL A 176 -12.86 -0.84 -3.54
C VAL A 176 -13.59 -1.03 -4.86
N THR A 177 -14.74 -0.37 -5.05
CA THR A 177 -15.47 -0.40 -6.33
C THR A 177 -14.66 0.21 -7.47
N ALA A 178 -13.95 1.32 -7.21
CA ALA A 178 -13.02 1.91 -8.17
C ALA A 178 -11.88 0.94 -8.54
N LYS A 179 -11.28 0.26 -7.56
CA LYS A 179 -10.25 -0.76 -7.80
C LYS A 179 -10.80 -1.93 -8.64
N GLN A 180 -12.02 -2.36 -8.37
CA GLN A 180 -12.69 -3.43 -9.11
C GLN A 180 -13.01 -3.02 -10.56
N ALA A 181 -13.44 -1.77 -10.76
CA ALA A 181 -13.64 -1.21 -12.09
C ALA A 181 -12.33 -1.09 -12.87
N LEU A 182 -11.25 -0.58 -12.26
CA LEU A 182 -9.94 -0.44 -12.91
C LEU A 182 -9.37 -1.77 -13.38
N LYS A 183 -9.46 -2.82 -12.55
CA LYS A 183 -9.05 -4.19 -12.94
C LYS A 183 -9.84 -4.74 -14.12
N ARG A 184 -11.07 -4.25 -14.34
CA ARG A 184 -11.89 -4.65 -15.49
C ARG A 184 -11.47 -3.97 -16.79
N TYR A 185 -10.86 -2.78 -16.71
CA TYR A 185 -10.45 -2.00 -17.89
C TYR A 185 -8.97 -2.11 -18.24
N VAL A 186 -8.11 -2.49 -17.30
CA VAL A 186 -6.67 -2.69 -17.55
C VAL A 186 -6.38 -4.20 -17.56
N PRO A 187 -6.18 -4.83 -18.75
CA PRO A 187 -5.64 -6.16 -18.82
C PRO A 187 -4.16 -6.09 -18.43
N ILE A 188 -3.80 -6.69 -17.30
CA ILE A 188 -2.41 -6.91 -16.87
C ILE A 188 -2.20 -8.43 -16.79
#